data_AF-A0A821ZC65-F1
#
_entry.id   AF-A0A821ZC65-F1
#
_cell.length_a   1.000
_cell.length_b   1.000
_cell.length_c   1.000
_cell.angle_alpha   90.00
_cell.angle_beta   90.00
_cell.angle_gamma   90.00
#
_symmetry.space_group_name_H-M   'P 1'
#
loop_
_entity.id
_entity.type
_entity.pdbx_description
1 polymer ?
#
loop_
_entity_poly.entity_id
_entity_poly.type
_entity_poly.pdbx_seq_one_letter_code
_entity_poly.pdbx_strand_id
1 'polypeptide(L)' 'MSNVNISRYLRIHETTVRNWLERYETTGDVQAIQKSGRKRCTTEKQDDIIQLMLAQHPTESLGQIAFSDSRWTGETSLK' A
#
# COMPACT_ATOMS: atom_id res chain seq x y z
N MET A 1 -30.90 13.67 14.76
CA MET A 1 -30.61 14.77 13.81
C MET A 1 -30.74 14.20 12.40
N SER A 2 -31.40 14.87 11.46
CA SER A 2 -31.54 14.31 10.11
C SER A 2 -30.21 14.43 9.34
N ASN A 3 -29.86 13.37 8.59
CA ASN A 3 -28.66 13.34 7.74
C ASN A 3 -28.62 14.53 6.76
N VAL A 4 -29.81 14.98 6.33
CA VAL A 4 -30.04 16.16 5.49
C VAL A 4 -29.45 17.45 6.09
N ASN A 5 -29.57 17.66 7.41
CA ASN A 5 -29.07 18.87 8.05
C ASN A 5 -27.54 18.93 8.05
N ILE A 6 -26.89 17.80 8.35
CA ILE A 6 -25.43 17.66 8.34
C ILE A 6 -24.91 17.79 6.90
N SER A 7 -25.59 17.16 5.94
CA SER A 7 -25.30 17.26 4.50
C SER A 7 -25.31 18.70 4.02
N ARG A 8 -26.36 19.47 4.32
CA ARG A 8 -26.47 20.89 3.97
C ARG A 8 -25.39 21.74 4.64
N TYR A 9 -25.13 21.50 5.92
CA TYR A 9 -24.14 22.24 6.69
C TYR A 9 -22.71 22.04 6.15
N LEU A 10 -22.34 20.79 5.86
CA LEU A 10 -21.01 20.43 5.38
C LEU A 10 -20.85 20.54 3.86
N ARG A 11 -21.94 20.77 3.11
CA ARG A 11 -21.99 20.74 1.65
C ARG A 11 -21.47 19.41 1.07
N ILE A 12 -21.81 18.31 1.73
CA ILE A 12 -21.41 16.95 1.35
C ILE A 12 -22.66 16.12 1.05
N HIS A 13 -22.56 15.17 0.13
CA HIS A 13 -23.67 14.29 -0.22
C HIS A 13 -24.21 13.51 0.98
N GLU A 14 -25.54 13.37 1.07
CA GLU A 14 -26.20 12.71 2.20
C GLU A 14 -25.76 11.25 2.39
N THR A 15 -25.47 10.53 1.30
CA THR A 15 -24.95 9.16 1.37
C THR A 15 -23.59 9.09 2.06
N THR A 16 -22.74 10.10 1.90
CA THR A 16 -21.44 10.16 2.59
C THR A 16 -21.62 10.36 4.08
N VAL A 17 -22.56 11.24 4.47
CA VAL A 17 -22.94 11.46 5.87
C VAL A 17 -23.49 10.17 6.49
N ARG A 18 -24.36 9.44 5.77
CA ARG A 18 -24.87 8.13 6.21
C ARG A 18 -23.73 7.14 6.46
N ASN A 19 -22.79 7.00 5.52
CA ASN A 19 -21.65 6.08 5.67
C ASN A 19 -20.73 6.46 6.85
N TRP A 20 -20.57 7.75 7.14
CA TRP A 20 -19.80 8.22 8.31
C TRP A 20 -20.48 7.85 9.62
N LEU A 21 -21.81 8.00 9.70
CA LEU A 21 -22.58 7.64 10.88
C LEU A 21 -22.56 6.12 11.11
N GLU A 22 -22.81 5.32 10.07
CA GLU A 22 -22.75 3.85 10.14
C GLU A 22 -21.35 3.37 10.60
N ARG A 23 -20.29 3.98 10.09
CA ARG A 23 -18.92 3.67 10.53
C ARG A 23 -18.69 4.06 11.99
N TYR A 24 -19.14 5.23 12.41
CA TYR A 24 -18.98 5.70 13.78
C TYR A 24 -19.73 4.82 14.78
N GLU A 25 -20.96 4.39 14.44
CA GLU A 25 -21.72 3.45 15.27
C GLU A 25 -21.02 2.09 15.41
N THR A 26 -20.33 1.65 14.37
CA THR A 26 -19.65 0.34 14.37
C THR A 26 -18.26 0.40 15.02
N THR A 27 -17.50 1.46 14.81
CA THR A 27 -16.06 1.53 15.14
C THR A 27 -15.70 2.57 16.20
N GLY A 28 -16.61 3.51 16.49
CA GLY A 28 -16.33 4.70 17.31
C GLY A 28 -15.48 5.76 16.60
N ASP A 29 -15.19 5.61 15.31
CA ASP A 29 -14.37 6.54 14.53
C ASP A 29 -15.01 6.90 13.18
N VAL A 30 -14.87 8.16 12.77
CA VAL A 30 -15.33 8.70 11.47
C VAL A 30 -14.20 8.65 10.43
N GLN A 31 -12.94 8.56 10.86
CA GLN A 31 -11.78 8.56 9.98
C GLN A 31 -11.80 7.38 9.00
N ALA A 32 -11.12 7.58 7.87
CA ALA A 32 -10.86 6.48 6.94
C ALA A 32 -9.89 5.50 7.60
N ILE A 33 -10.36 4.28 7.83
CA ILE A 33 -9.48 3.17 8.25
C ILE A 33 -8.37 3.06 7.21
N GLN A 34 -7.11 3.06 7.66
CA GLN A 34 -6.00 2.77 6.75
C GLN A 34 -6.24 1.40 6.12
N LYS A 35 -6.30 1.35 4.79
CA LYS A 35 -6.43 0.09 4.06
C LYS A 35 -5.20 -0.78 4.38
N SER A 36 -5.34 -1.77 5.24
CA SER A 36 -4.35 -2.82 5.37
C SER A 36 -4.55 -3.80 4.21
N GLY A 37 -3.74 -3.67 3.17
CA GLY A 37 -3.58 -4.75 2.20
C GLY A 37 -2.81 -5.92 2.81
N ARG A 38 -2.89 -7.10 2.20
CA ARG A 38 -1.93 -8.17 2.49
C ARG A 38 -0.53 -7.64 2.17
N LYS A 39 0.38 -7.65 3.16
CA LYS A 39 1.79 -7.32 2.91
C LYS A 39 2.27 -8.17 1.72
N ARG A 40 2.87 -7.54 0.71
CA ARG A 40 3.52 -8.29 -0.37
C ARG A 40 4.59 -9.15 0.29
N CYS A 41 4.43 -10.46 0.21
CA CYS A 41 5.35 -11.41 0.83
C CYS A 41 6.45 -11.66 -0.19
N THR A 42 7.45 -10.79 -0.24
CA THR A 42 8.78 -11.23 -0.65
C THR A 42 9.24 -12.28 0.38
N THR A 43 9.91 -13.33 -0.07
CA THR A 43 10.60 -14.23 0.86
C THR A 43 11.84 -13.52 1.40
N GLU A 44 12.32 -13.91 2.59
CA GLU A 44 13.56 -13.32 3.17
C GLU A 44 14.72 -13.36 2.17
N LYS A 45 14.84 -14.46 1.41
CA LYS A 45 15.84 -14.60 0.34
C LYS A 45 15.69 -13.59 -0.80
N GLN A 46 14.46 -13.24 -1.16
CA GLN A 46 14.20 -12.23 -2.19
C GLN A 46 14.58 -10.84 -1.70
N ASP A 47 14.31 -10.54 -0.43
CA ASP A 47 14.70 -9.29 0.19
C ASP A 47 16.22 -9.15 0.28
N ASP A 48 16.92 -10.21 0.68
CA ASP A 48 18.38 -10.22 0.74
C ASP A 48 19.02 -9.98 -0.63
N ILE A 49 18.48 -10.63 -1.69
CA ILE A 49 18.95 -10.42 -3.07
C ILE A 49 18.71 -8.97 -3.51
N ILE A 50 17.52 -8.42 -3.24
CA ILE A 50 17.19 -7.03 -3.61
C ILE A 50 18.11 -6.04 -2.87
N GLN A 51 18.36 -6.25 -1.58
CA GLN A 51 19.27 -5.41 -0.80
C GLN A 51 20.71 -5.48 -1.31
N LEU A 52 21.18 -6.69 -1.66
CA LEU A 52 22.51 -6.90 -2.21
C LEU A 52 22.67 -6.21 -3.57
N MET A 53 21.64 -6.26 -4.43
CA MET A 53 21.62 -5.54 -5.71
C MET A 53 21.72 -4.02 -5.50
N LEU A 54 20.94 -3.46 -4.57
CA LEU A 54 20.98 -2.03 -4.26
C LEU A 54 22.32 -1.61 -3.66
N ALA A 55 22.95 -2.46 -2.85
CA ALA A 55 24.26 -2.19 -2.26
C ALA A 55 25.39 -2.14 -3.32
N GLN A 56 25.29 -2.96 -4.38
CA GLN A 56 26.25 -2.95 -5.48
C GLN A 56 26.09 -1.75 -6.42
N HIS A 57 24.88 -1.20 -6.51
CA HIS A 57 24.53 -0.08 -7.40
C HIS A 57 23.93 1.09 -6.62
N PRO A 58 24.73 1.80 -5.79
CA PRO A 58 24.22 2.78 -4.82
C PRO A 58 23.56 4.02 -5.43
N THR A 59 23.78 4.28 -6.72
CA THR A 59 23.24 5.43 -7.44
C THR A 59 22.09 5.08 -8.39
N GLU A 60 21.78 3.79 -8.55
CA GLU A 60 20.78 3.32 -9.50
C GLU A 60 19.54 2.82 -8.76
N SER A 61 18.38 3.03 -9.35
CA SER A 61 17.14 2.45 -8.86
C SER A 61 17.03 0.96 -9.25
N LEU A 62 16.29 0.17 -8.47
CA LEU A 62 16.07 -1.25 -8.76
C LEU A 62 15.52 -1.50 -10.18
N GLY A 63 14.70 -0.59 -10.70
CA GLY A 63 14.19 -0.66 -12.07
C GLY A 63 15.26 -0.43 -13.14
N GLN A 64 16.26 0.42 -12.85
CA GLN A 64 17.42 0.62 -13.73
C GLN A 64 18.33 -0.61 -13.72
N ILE A 65 18.63 -1.14 -12.54
CA ILE A 65 19.43 -2.36 -12.35
C ILE A 65 18.79 -3.53 -13.12
N ALA A 66 17.47 -3.73 -12.96
CA ALA A 66 16.73 -4.80 -13.62
C ALA A 66 16.65 -4.65 -15.15
N PHE A 67 16.71 -3.42 -15.67
CA PHE A 67 16.67 -3.16 -17.11
C PHE A 67 18.07 -3.25 -17.75
N SER A 68 19.12 -2.95 -16.99
CA SER A 68 20.52 -3.06 -17.45
C SER A 68 21.05 -4.49 -17.43
N ASP A 69 20.58 -5.32 -16.48
CA ASP A 69 21.09 -6.67 -16.31
C ASP A 69 20.34 -7.69 -17.19
N SER A 70 20.75 -7.78 -18.45
CA SER A 70 20.26 -8.76 -19.43
C SER A 70 20.90 -10.15 -19.27
N ARG A 71 21.68 -10.41 -18.20
CA ARG A 71 22.39 -11.69 -18.00
C ARG A 71 22.03 -12.46 -16.73
N TRP A 72 20.99 -12.07 -16.01
CA TRP A 72 20.57 -12.85 -14.84
C TRP A 72 19.53 -13.92 -15.21
N THR A 73 20.01 -15.04 -15.76
CA THR A 73 19.23 -16.28 -15.77
C THR A 73 19.34 -16.88 -14.37
N GLY A 74 18.21 -17.04 -13.66
CA GLY A 74 18.12 -17.46 -12.26
C GLY A 74 18.62 -18.87 -11.92
N GLU A 75 19.82 -19.25 -12.38
CA GLU A 75 20.55 -20.43 -11.94
C GLU A 75 21.44 -20.05 -10.75
N THR A 76 20.82 -19.79 -9.61
CA THR A 76 21.51 -20.06 -8.35
C THR A 76 21.61 -21.58 -8.23
N SER A 77 22.76 -22.15 -8.59
CA SER A 77 23.12 -23.52 -8.24
C SER A 77 22.94 -23.73 -6.74
N LEU A 78 21.94 -24.53 -6.38
CA LEU A 78 21.89 -25.21 -5.10
C LEU A 78 23.05 -26.21 -5.06
N LYS A 79 24.03 -25.93 -4.21
CA LYS A 79 24.86 -26.96 -3.59
C LYS A 79 24.66 -26.87 -2.09
#